data_AF-A0A800EXL5-F1
#
_entry.id   AF-A0A800EXL5-F1
#
_cell.length_a   1.000
_cell.length_b   1.000
_cell.length_c   1.000
_cell.angle_alpha   90.00
_cell.angle_beta   90.00
_cell.angle_gamma   90.00
#
_symmetry.space_group_name_H-M   'P 1'
#
loop_
_entity.id
_entity.type
_entity.pdbx_description
1 polymer ?
#
loop_
_entity_poly.entity_id
_entity_poly.type
_entity_poly.pdbx_seq_one_letter_code
_entity_poly.pdbx_strand_id
1 'polypeptide(L)' 'DFELEYGTGRMEMRVDAVVQGDSVLVVDDLLATGGTAEAAAKLIQGIGGQVLAMAFVVELATLNGRDALKGHEIYSLVTY' A
#
# COMPACT_ATOMS: atom_id res chain seq x y z
N ASP A 1 -12.44 5.35 -0.69
CA ASP A 1 -12.61 5.14 0.77
C ASP A 1 -12.12 3.74 1.13
N PHE A 2 -11.49 3.58 2.29
CA PHE A 2 -11.00 2.30 2.82
C PHE A 2 -11.44 2.15 4.29
N GLU A 3 -11.52 0.91 4.78
CA GLU A 3 -12.06 0.62 6.12
C GLU A 3 -11.02 0.90 7.23
N LEU A 4 -11.51 1.42 8.35
CA LEU A 4 -10.78 1.58 9.61
C LEU A 4 -11.50 0.79 10.71
N GLU A 5 -10.86 0.61 11.86
CA GLU A 5 -11.51 -0.01 13.04
C GLU A 5 -12.81 0.71 13.44
N TYR A 6 -12.81 2.03 13.33
CA TYR A 6 -13.97 2.88 13.59
C TYR A 6 -14.18 3.87 12.44
N GLY A 7 -14.76 3.38 11.34
CA GLY A 7 -15.21 4.20 10.22
C GLY A 7 -14.44 3.97 8.94
N THR A 8 -14.32 5.01 8.12
CA THR A 8 -13.62 4.95 6.83
C THR A 8 -12.58 6.05 6.71
N GLY A 9 -11.46 5.70 6.09
CA GLY A 9 -10.44 6.62 5.65
C GLY A 9 -10.62 6.97 4.17
N ARG A 10 -10.08 8.13 3.77
CA ARG A 10 -9.94 8.51 2.37
C ARG A 10 -8.50 8.86 2.09
N MET A 11 -7.98 8.32 0.99
CA MET A 11 -6.69 8.68 0.42
C MET A 11 -6.94 9.26 -0.97
N GLU A 12 -6.22 10.31 -1.31
CA GLU A 12 -6.33 11.00 -2.60
C GLU A 12 -4.92 11.14 -3.18
N MET A 13 -4.82 11.01 -4.50
CA MET A 13 -3.58 11.18 -5.25
C MET A 13 -3.89 12.08 -6.44
N ARG A 14 -2.92 12.92 -6.83
CA ARG A 14 -3.04 13.70 -8.05
C ARG A 14 -3.18 12.79 -9.27
N VAL A 15 -4.10 13.11 -10.17
CA VAL A 15 -4.42 12.29 -11.37
C VAL A 15 -3.28 12.23 -12.39
N ASP A 16 -2.32 13.15 -12.31
CA ASP A 16 -1.15 13.24 -13.17
C ASP A 16 0.14 12.83 -12.47
N ALA A 17 0.06 12.27 -11.26
CA ALA A 17 1.24 11.84 -10.50
C ALA A 17 1.91 10.59 -11.09
N VAL A 18 1.15 9.76 -11.80
CA VAL A 18 1.62 8.52 -12.44
C VAL A 18 1.03 8.47 -13.84
N VAL A 19 1.82 8.04 -14.82
CA VAL A 19 1.34 7.79 -16.18
C VAL A 19 1.29 6.30 -16.48
N GLN A 20 0.56 5.94 -17.53
CA GLN A 20 0.38 4.55 -17.93
C GLN A 20 1.73 3.85 -18.16
N GLY A 21 1.93 2.72 -17.48
CA GLY A 21 3.14 1.92 -17.59
C GLY A 21 4.26 2.29 -16.61
N ASP A 22 4.11 3.37 -15.84
CA ASP A 22 5.07 3.70 -14.78
C ASP A 22 5.19 2.57 -13.78
N SER A 23 6.44 2.25 -13.43
CA SER A 23 6.76 1.32 -12.36
C SER A 23 6.86 2.07 -11.04
N VAL A 24 6.02 1.70 -10.08
CA VAL A 24 5.87 2.40 -8.80
C VAL A 24 6.26 1.47 -7.65
N LEU A 25 7.03 2.01 -6.70
CA LEU A 25 7.31 1.41 -5.40
C LEU A 25 6.54 2.19 -4.33
N VAL A 26 5.67 1.51 -3.58
CA VAL A 26 5.01 2.11 -2.41
C VAL A 26 5.96 1.98 -1.22
N VAL A 27 6.21 3.06 -0.50
CA VAL A 27 7.08 3.07 0.68
C VAL A 27 6.34 3.71 1.85
N ASP A 28 6.35 3.05 3.00
CA ASP A 28 5.78 3.58 4.25
C ASP A 28 6.69 3.24 5.44
N ASP A 29 6.49 3.88 6.58
CA ASP A 29 7.28 3.59 7.78
C ASP A 29 6.91 2.25 8.42
N LEU A 30 5.61 1.94 8.53
CA LEU A 30 5.11 0.80 9.28
C LEU A 30 3.95 0.06 8.58
N LEU A 31 4.13 -1.25 8.37
CA LEU A 31 3.06 -2.16 7.99
C LEU A 31 2.32 -2.68 9.22
N ALA A 32 1.10 -2.18 9.44
CA ALA A 32 0.15 -2.70 10.43
C ALA A 32 -0.90 -3.63 9.78
N THR A 33 -2.11 -3.10 9.49
CA THR A 33 -3.20 -3.84 8.85
C THR A 33 -3.14 -3.83 7.32
N GLY A 34 -2.29 -2.99 6.73
CA GLY A 34 -2.10 -2.89 5.27
C GLY A 34 -3.13 -2.04 4.51
N GLY A 35 -4.19 -1.56 5.16
CA GLY A 35 -5.27 -0.82 4.48
C GLY A 35 -4.81 0.46 3.76
N THR A 36 -3.85 1.20 4.32
CA THR A 36 -3.29 2.40 3.68
C THR A 36 -2.50 2.06 2.41
N ALA A 37 -1.63 1.07 2.48
CA ALA A 37 -0.84 0.59 1.34
C ALA A 37 -1.74 -0.01 0.23
N GLU A 38 -2.81 -0.72 0.60
CA GLU A 38 -3.79 -1.24 -0.35
C GLU A 38 -4.53 -0.09 -1.06
N ALA A 39 -4.95 0.94 -0.32
CA ALA A 39 -5.59 2.11 -0.90
C ALA A 39 -4.65 2.86 -1.87
N ALA A 40 -3.37 3.01 -1.51
CA ALA A 40 -2.35 3.58 -2.40
C ALA A 40 -2.20 2.77 -3.69
N ALA A 41 -2.12 1.44 -3.58
CA ALA A 41 -2.00 0.56 -4.74
C ALA A 41 -3.19 0.68 -5.69
N LYS A 42 -4.41 0.72 -5.16
CA LYS A 42 -5.64 0.93 -5.94
C LYS A 42 -5.63 2.26 -6.69
N LEU A 43 -5.16 3.34 -6.07
CA LEU A 43 -5.04 4.65 -6.72
C LEU A 43 -4.03 4.64 -7.87
N ILE A 44 -2.86 4.06 -7.64
CA ILE A 44 -1.79 3.94 -8.65
C ILE A 44 -2.26 3.11 -9.85
N GLN A 45 -2.82 1.93 -9.58
CA GLN A 45 -3.31 1.03 -10.62
C GLN A 45 -4.52 1.61 -11.37
N GLY A 46 -5.39 2.35 -10.68
CA GLY A 46 -6.55 3.01 -11.27
C GLY A 46 -6.22 4.02 -12.36
N ILE A 47 -4.99 4.57 -12.37
CA ILE A 47 -4.50 5.48 -13.42
C ILE A 47 -3.45 4.84 -14.34
N GLY A 48 -3.31 3.52 -14.31
CA GLY A 48 -2.47 2.75 -15.24
C GLY A 48 -1.02 2.54 -14.80
N GLY A 49 -0.68 2.92 -13.57
CA GLY A 49 0.62 2.59 -12.96
C GLY A 49 0.71 1.12 -12.56
N GLN A 50 1.94 0.60 -12.49
CA GLN A 50 2.24 -0.76 -12.06
C GLN A 50 2.97 -0.73 -10.71
N VAL A 51 2.32 -1.24 -9.66
CA VAL A 51 2.96 -1.39 -8.35
C VAL A 51 3.85 -2.62 -8.37
N LEU A 52 5.16 -2.42 -8.43
CA LEU A 52 6.13 -3.52 -8.47
C LEU A 52 6.30 -4.18 -7.11
N ALA A 53 6.39 -3.37 -6.06
CA ALA A 53 6.59 -3.83 -4.70
C ALA A 53 6.11 -2.78 -3.69
N MET A 54 6.11 -3.19 -2.42
CA MET A 54 5.87 -2.33 -1.27
C MET A 54 6.99 -2.53 -0.26
N ALA A 55 7.53 -1.44 0.27
CA ALA A 55 8.64 -1.46 1.22
C ALA A 55 8.27 -0.74 2.52
N PHE A 56 8.60 -1.37 3.65
CA PHE A 56 8.32 -0.87 4.98
C PHE A 56 9.58 -0.89 5.85
N VAL A 57 9.72 0.07 6.76
CA VAL A 57 10.80 0.02 7.76
C VAL A 57 10.47 -1.02 8.82
N VAL A 58 9.23 -1.01 9.32
CA VAL A 58 8.75 -1.91 10.37
C VAL A 58 7.52 -2.66 9.89
N GLU A 59 7.41 -3.94 10.25
CA GLU A 59 6.19 -4.73 10.08
C GLU A 59 5.74 -5.32 11.41
N LEU A 60 4.45 -5.20 11.71
CA LEU A 60 3.79 -5.86 12.85
C LEU A 60 3.10 -7.15 12.35
N ALA A 61 3.84 -8.25 12.30
CA ALA A 61 3.39 -9.52 11.71
C ALA A 61 2.12 -10.06 12.36
N THR A 62 1.96 -9.84 13.66
CA THR A 62 0.77 -10.25 14.43
C THR A 62 -0.54 -9.62 13.95
N LEU A 63 -0.48 -8.52 13.20
CA LEU A 63 -1.66 -7.84 12.63
C LEU A 63 -2.02 -8.33 11.22
N ASN A 64 -1.25 -9.27 10.66
CA ASN A 64 -1.49 -9.89 9.35
C ASN A 64 -1.66 -8.91 8.18
N GLY A 65 -0.99 -7.74 8.21
CA GLY A 65 -1.14 -6.72 7.16
C GLY A 65 -0.81 -7.19 5.74
N ARG A 66 0.05 -8.20 5.60
CA ARG A 66 0.35 -8.83 4.30
C ARG A 66 -0.87 -9.48 3.64
N ASP A 67 -1.89 -9.87 4.41
CA ASP A 67 -3.10 -10.46 3.84
C ASP A 67 -3.90 -9.48 2.97
N ALA A 68 -3.92 -8.20 3.34
CA ALA A 68 -4.55 -7.14 2.56
C ALA A 68 -3.79 -6.83 1.26
N LEU A 69 -2.52 -7.23 1.17
CA LEU A 69 -1.59 -6.89 0.09
C LEU A 69 -1.24 -8.10 -0.79
N LYS A 70 -2.10 -9.13 -0.80
CA LYS A 70 -1.91 -10.34 -1.62
C LYS A 70 -1.73 -9.99 -3.10
N GLY A 71 -0.70 -10.56 -3.70
CA GLY A 71 -0.34 -10.31 -5.10
C GLY A 71 0.73 -9.24 -5.30
N HIS A 72 1.17 -8.57 -4.22
CA HIS A 72 2.32 -7.67 -4.25
C HIS A 72 3.54 -8.28 -3.58
N GLU A 73 4.73 -7.94 -4.07
CA GLU A 73 5.97 -8.20 -3.32
C GLU A 73 6.10 -7.22 -2.15
N ILE A 74 6.43 -7.73 -0.97
CA ILE A 74 6.49 -6.95 0.28
C ILE A 74 7.85 -7.14 0.93
N TYR A 75 8.53 -6.02 1.18
CA TYR A 75 9.82 -5.95 1.84
C TYR A 75 9.69 -5.18 3.15
N SER A 76 10.25 -5.74 4.24
CA SER A 76 10.27 -5.10 5.56
C SER A 76 11.69 -5.17 6.11
N LEU A 77 12.22 -4.06 6.64
CA LEU A 77 13.57 -4.06 7.22
C LEU A 77 13.61 -4.77 8.57
N VAL A 78 12.58 -4.60 9.40
CA VAL A 78 12.42 -5.26 10.70
C VAL A 78 10.99 -5.77 10.84
N THR A 79 10.84 -6.97 11.40
CA THR A 79 9.53 -7.60 11.65
C THR A 79 9.38 -7.92 13.13
N TYR A 80 8.26 -7.52 13.73
CA TYR A 80 7.85 -7.79 15.10
C TYR A 80 6.59 -8.66 15.17
#